data_AF-C0D3M6-F1
#
_entry.id   AF-C0D3M6-F1
#
_cell.length_a   1.000
_cell.length_b   1.000
_cell.length_c   1.000
_cell.angle_alpha   90.00
_cell.angle_beta   90.00
_cell.angle_gamma   90.00
#
_symmetry.space_group_name_H-M   'P 1'
#
loop_
_entity.id
_entity.type
_entity.pdbx_description
1 polymer ?
#
loop_
_entity_poly.entity_id
_entity_poly.type
_entity_poly.pdbx_seq_one_letter_code
_entity_poly.pdbx_strand_id
1 'polypeptide(L)'
;MVDPMKQKKQLFLSILLILGIALCLWTGRDRKPDPLPQASRPGTVTLASNGCCFWAENIRVWLDGPESGPVEISFDPALSENDVFSHPLTDAPGGPLELNVEFHCFYGDDCLFSMPVKHFDSFDELEQNGVLLYFQEHDDMYLNVISGDYHGRYKMGSS
;
A
#
# COMPACT_ATOMS: atom_id res chain seq x y z
N MET A 1 22.20 -44.66 -38.89
CA MET A 1 21.36 -45.32 -37.85
C MET A 1 21.43 -44.48 -36.60
N VAL A 2 20.34 -43.79 -36.22
CA VAL A 2 20.29 -42.98 -35.00
C VAL A 2 20.00 -43.91 -33.82
N ASP A 3 20.81 -43.80 -32.77
CA ASP A 3 20.68 -44.62 -31.57
C ASP A 3 19.32 -44.35 -30.91
N PRO A 4 18.43 -45.36 -30.82
CA PRO A 4 17.08 -45.20 -30.29
C PRO A 4 17.08 -44.76 -28.81
N MET A 5 18.17 -44.97 -28.06
CA MET A 5 18.29 -44.47 -26.69
C MET A 5 18.62 -42.98 -26.62
N LYS A 6 19.39 -42.44 -27.58
CA LYS A 6 19.65 -40.99 -27.66
C LYS A 6 18.39 -40.20 -28.03
N GLN A 7 17.59 -40.75 -28.94
CA GLN A 7 16.32 -40.13 -29.36
C GLN A 7 15.31 -40.06 -28.21
N LYS A 8 15.20 -41.11 -27.38
CA LYS A 8 14.34 -41.11 -26.19
C LYS A 8 14.78 -40.09 -25.13
N LYS A 9 16.09 -39.94 -24.90
CA LYS A 9 16.63 -38.96 -23.95
C LYS A 9 16.39 -37.52 -24.41
N GLN A 10 16.57 -37.24 -25.70
CA GLN A 10 16.27 -35.92 -26.26
C GLN A 10 14.78 -35.59 -26.18
N LEU A 11 13.91 -36.54 -26.50
CA LEU A 11 12.46 -36.34 -26.40
C LEU A 11 12.04 -36.04 -24.95
N PHE A 12 12.61 -36.76 -23.98
CA PHE A 12 12.33 -36.54 -22.56
C PHE A 12 12.80 -35.17 -22.06
N LEU A 13 13.99 -34.72 -22.49
CA LEU A 13 14.49 -33.38 -22.19
C LEU A 13 13.60 -32.28 -22.80
N SER A 14 13.16 -32.45 -24.04
CA SER A 14 12.28 -31.48 -24.69
C SER A 14 10.93 -31.38 -23.98
N ILE A 15 10.36 -32.50 -23.53
CA ILE A 15 9.11 -32.50 -22.75
C ILE A 15 9.28 -31.77 -21.41
N LEU A 16 10.39 -32.02 -20.70
CA LEU A 16 10.70 -31.33 -19.44
C LEU A 16 10.86 -29.81 -19.63
N LEU A 17 11.52 -29.38 -20.71
CA LEU A 17 11.68 -27.96 -21.02
C LEU A 17 10.34 -27.29 -21.30
N ILE A 18 9.47 -27.94 -22.09
CA ILE A 18 8.12 -27.43 -22.40
C ILE A 18 7.28 -27.35 -21.11
N LEU A 19 7.34 -28.37 -20.24
CA LEU A 19 6.65 -28.35 -18.96
C LEU A 19 7.15 -27.22 -18.06
N GLY A 20 8.47 -26.98 -18.01
CA GLY A 20 9.06 -25.90 -17.22
C GLY A 20 8.60 -24.52 -17.70
N ILE A 21 8.59 -24.28 -19.01
CA ILE A 21 8.11 -23.02 -19.60
C ILE A 21 6.61 -22.84 -19.33
N ALA A 22 5.81 -23.90 -19.48
CA ALA A 22 4.38 -23.87 -19.18
C ALA A 22 4.11 -23.56 -17.70
N LEU A 23 4.93 -24.11 -16.78
CA LEU A 23 4.83 -23.83 -15.35
C LEU A 23 5.19 -22.37 -15.04
N CYS A 24 6.26 -21.83 -15.64
CA CYS A 24 6.63 -20.42 -15.49
C CYS A 24 5.57 -19.46 -16.06
N LEU A 25 4.93 -19.82 -17.18
CA LEU A 25 3.84 -19.04 -17.76
C LEU A 25 2.55 -19.15 -16.94
N TRP A 26 2.34 -20.26 -16.24
CA TRP A 26 1.19 -20.43 -15.36
C TRP A 26 1.36 -19.64 -14.07
N THR A 27 2.51 -19.75 -13.38
CA THR A 27 2.78 -18.98 -12.16
C THR A 27 2.95 -17.49 -12.41
N GLY A 28 3.39 -17.09 -13.61
CA GLY A 28 3.47 -15.68 -14.01
C GLY A 28 2.12 -15.04 -14.38
N ARG A 29 1.09 -15.84 -14.70
CA ARG A 29 -0.24 -15.33 -15.09
C ARG A 29 -1.15 -15.01 -13.90
N ASP A 30 -0.90 -15.60 -12.74
CA ASP A 30 -1.72 -15.44 -11.54
C ASP A 30 -1.25 -14.33 -10.61
N ARG A 31 -0.16 -13.64 -10.93
CA ARG A 31 0.08 -12.30 -10.37
C ARG A 31 -0.92 -11.34 -11.02
N LYS A 32 -2.15 -11.35 -10.51
CA LYS A 32 -3.00 -10.17 -10.61
C LYS A 32 -2.13 -9.00 -10.13
N PRO A 33 -2.01 -7.88 -10.87
CA PRO A 33 -1.60 -6.66 -10.21
C PRO A 33 -2.56 -6.52 -9.03
N ASP A 34 -2.03 -6.49 -7.80
CA ASP A 34 -2.88 -6.31 -6.64
C ASP A 34 -3.76 -5.11 -6.96
N PRO A 35 -5.09 -5.28 -6.89
CA PRO A 35 -5.97 -4.17 -7.17
C PRO A 35 -5.57 -3.09 -6.18
N LEU A 36 -4.97 -2.01 -6.68
CA LEU A 36 -4.82 -0.78 -5.92
C LEU A 36 -6.19 -0.54 -5.27
N PRO A 37 -6.25 -0.34 -3.94
CA PRO A 37 -7.52 -0.07 -3.29
C PRO A 37 -8.20 1.04 -4.07
N GLN A 38 -9.52 0.89 -4.27
CA GLN A 38 -10.35 1.89 -4.92
C GLN A 38 -9.89 3.30 -4.53
N ALA A 39 -9.74 4.15 -5.53
CA ALA A 39 -9.38 5.56 -5.38
C ALA A 39 -10.01 6.17 -4.12
N SER A 40 -9.25 7.02 -3.45
CA SER A 40 -9.67 7.73 -2.23
C SER A 40 -11.16 8.12 -2.31
N ARG A 41 -11.94 7.69 -1.32
CA ARG A 41 -13.37 8.01 -1.30
C ARG A 41 -13.52 9.46 -0.82
N PRO A 42 -14.27 10.31 -1.55
CA PRO A 42 -14.55 11.68 -1.12
C PRO A 42 -15.03 11.71 0.34
N GLY A 43 -14.54 12.70 1.10
CA GLY A 43 -14.92 12.94 2.49
C GLY A 43 -14.38 11.92 3.49
N THR A 44 -13.41 11.10 3.10
CA THR A 44 -12.86 10.07 3.98
C THR A 44 -11.34 10.04 3.96
N VAL A 45 -10.77 9.62 5.08
CA VAL A 45 -9.40 9.09 5.14
C VAL A 45 -9.51 7.59 5.29
N THR A 46 -8.88 6.86 4.38
CA THR A 46 -8.89 5.40 4.32
C THR A 46 -7.49 4.87 4.58
N LEU A 47 -7.35 3.97 5.54
CA LEU A 47 -6.18 3.12 5.71
C LEU A 47 -6.46 1.78 5.02
N ALA A 48 -5.51 1.29 4.23
CA ALA A 48 -5.59 -0.04 3.64
C ALA A 48 -4.19 -0.68 3.58
N SER A 49 -4.11 -2.01 3.63
CA SER A 49 -2.85 -2.73 3.48
C SER A 49 -2.98 -3.93 2.57
N ASN A 50 -1.97 -4.19 1.73
CA ASN A 50 -1.74 -5.50 1.11
C ASN A 50 -0.34 -6.07 1.42
N GLY A 51 0.37 -5.50 2.42
CA GLY A 51 1.71 -5.97 2.75
C GLY A 51 1.67 -7.36 3.38
N CYS A 52 2.29 -8.36 2.76
CA CYS A 52 2.34 -9.69 3.33
C CYS A 52 3.23 -9.70 4.57
N CYS A 53 2.78 -10.36 5.65
CA CYS A 53 3.48 -10.37 6.94
C CYS A 53 3.73 -8.97 7.54
N PHE A 54 3.01 -7.94 7.06
CA PHE A 54 3.04 -6.60 7.60
C PHE A 54 2.07 -6.47 8.76
N TRP A 55 2.50 -5.75 9.79
CA TRP A 55 1.66 -5.33 10.89
C TRP A 55 2.05 -3.92 11.31
N ALA A 56 1.08 -3.04 11.49
CA ALA A 56 1.29 -1.72 12.08
C ALA A 56 0.46 -1.53 13.34
N GLU A 57 1.03 -0.82 14.30
CA GLU A 57 0.47 -0.52 15.61
C GLU A 57 0.56 0.97 15.92
N ASN A 58 -0.24 1.42 16.87
CA ASN A 58 -0.24 2.80 17.37
C ASN A 58 -0.40 3.81 16.23
N ILE A 59 -1.25 3.47 15.25
CA ILE A 59 -1.47 4.31 14.08
C ILE A 59 -2.17 5.59 14.53
N ARG A 60 -1.53 6.72 14.24
CA ARG A 60 -2.02 8.06 14.50
C ARG A 60 -2.01 8.81 13.19
N VAL A 61 -3.17 9.32 12.82
CA VAL A 61 -3.35 10.15 11.64
C VAL A 61 -4.01 11.43 12.11
N TRP A 62 -3.46 12.58 11.77
CA TRP A 62 -4.06 13.86 12.16
C TRP A 62 -3.85 14.91 11.10
N LEU A 63 -4.74 15.90 11.11
CA LEU A 63 -4.66 17.10 10.28
C LEU A 63 -4.17 18.25 11.15
N ASP A 64 -3.08 18.89 10.75
CA ASP A 64 -2.61 20.14 11.35
C ASP A 64 -3.01 21.32 10.46
N GLY A 65 -3.68 22.31 11.05
CA GLY A 65 -4.01 23.58 10.42
C GLY A 65 -3.39 24.75 11.17
N PRO A 66 -3.09 25.88 10.50
CA PRO A 66 -2.55 27.06 11.17
C PRO A 66 -3.55 27.72 12.13
N GLU A 67 -4.85 27.58 11.88
CA GLU A 67 -5.92 28.23 12.65
C GLU A 67 -6.69 27.28 13.57
N SER A 68 -6.53 25.98 13.34
CA SER A 68 -7.19 24.89 14.04
C SER A 68 -6.10 23.90 14.44
N GLY A 69 -5.87 23.73 15.74
CA GLY A 69 -4.90 22.76 16.23
C GLY A 69 -5.16 21.32 15.73
N PRO A 70 -4.30 20.35 16.08
CA PRO A 70 -4.34 19.00 15.53
C PRO A 70 -5.74 18.38 15.65
N VAL A 71 -6.29 17.93 14.52
CA VAL A 71 -7.51 17.14 14.44
C VAL A 71 -7.14 15.69 14.20
N GLU A 72 -7.21 14.87 15.24
CA GLU A 72 -6.88 13.44 15.17
C GLU A 72 -8.00 12.65 14.51
N ILE A 73 -7.62 11.79 13.55
CA ILE A 73 -8.48 10.89 12.81
C ILE A 73 -8.32 9.51 13.44
N SER A 74 -9.37 9.07 14.14
CA SER A 74 -9.33 7.85 14.93
C SER A 74 -9.50 6.61 14.05
N PHE A 75 -8.51 5.74 14.07
CA PHE A 75 -8.54 4.41 13.46
C PHE A 75 -8.37 3.33 14.53
N ASP A 76 -8.66 2.08 14.16
CA ASP A 76 -8.21 0.94 14.97
C ASP A 76 -6.68 1.03 15.13
N PRO A 77 -6.13 0.87 16.35
CA PRO A 77 -4.70 1.01 16.58
C PRO A 77 -3.85 -0.01 15.82
N ALA A 78 -4.44 -1.08 15.26
CA ALA A 78 -3.73 -2.09 14.50
C ALA A 78 -4.22 -2.19 13.05
N LEU A 79 -3.27 -2.38 12.11
CA LEU A 79 -3.53 -2.66 10.70
C LEU A 79 -2.70 -3.86 10.27
N SER A 80 -3.38 -4.89 9.76
CA SER A 80 -2.78 -6.12 9.23
C SER A 80 -3.01 -6.26 7.73
N GLU A 81 -2.45 -7.32 7.14
CA GLU A 81 -2.63 -7.64 5.73
C GLU A 81 -4.12 -7.73 5.36
N ASN A 82 -4.53 -7.01 4.31
CA ASN A 82 -5.89 -6.93 3.77
C ASN A 82 -6.90 -6.14 4.61
N ASP A 83 -6.49 -5.50 5.70
CA ASP A 83 -7.38 -4.61 6.44
C ASP A 83 -7.68 -3.33 5.65
N VAL A 84 -8.92 -2.85 5.78
CA VAL A 84 -9.39 -1.59 5.22
C VAL A 84 -10.24 -0.87 6.25
N PHE A 85 -9.78 0.29 6.71
CA PHE A 85 -10.50 1.16 7.62
C PHE A 85 -10.76 2.50 6.96
N SER A 86 -11.97 3.03 7.07
CA SER A 86 -12.32 4.35 6.53
C SER A 86 -12.97 5.19 7.61
N HIS A 87 -12.44 6.40 7.80
CA HIS A 87 -12.97 7.37 8.74
C HIS A 87 -13.61 8.53 7.97
N PRO A 88 -14.89 8.84 8.21
CA PRO A 88 -15.53 10.01 7.62
C PRO A 88 -14.98 11.29 8.26
N LEU A 89 -14.75 12.32 7.46
CA LEU A 89 -14.34 13.62 7.96
C LEU A 89 -15.59 14.40 8.38
N THR A 90 -15.75 14.65 9.68
CA THR A 90 -16.96 15.30 10.23
C THR A 90 -16.75 16.76 10.64
N ASP A 91 -15.51 17.17 10.89
CA ASP A 91 -15.17 18.53 11.33
C ASP A 91 -14.08 19.11 10.44
N ALA A 92 -14.35 20.29 9.88
CA ALA A 92 -13.49 20.98 8.95
C ALA A 92 -12.56 21.96 9.69
N PRO A 93 -11.25 21.68 9.80
CA PRO A 93 -10.27 22.72 10.08
C PRO A 93 -10.26 23.76 8.94
N GLY A 94 -10.24 25.05 9.28
CA GLY A 94 -10.22 26.14 8.30
C GLY A 94 -8.83 26.34 7.71
N GLY A 95 -8.76 26.64 6.41
CA GLY A 95 -7.52 26.99 5.71
C GLY A 95 -6.69 25.80 5.24
N PRO A 96 -5.40 26.02 4.92
CA PRO A 96 -4.49 24.99 4.46
C PRO A 96 -4.23 23.95 5.56
N LEU A 97 -4.11 22.68 5.16
CA LEU A 97 -3.97 21.54 6.07
C LEU A 97 -2.73 20.73 5.74
N GLU A 98 -2.11 20.15 6.75
CA GLU A 98 -1.05 19.15 6.62
C GLU A 98 -1.54 17.84 7.22
N LEU A 99 -1.57 16.78 6.41
CA LEU A 99 -1.84 15.43 6.88
C LEU A 99 -0.55 14.81 7.40
N ASN A 100 -0.57 14.50 8.68
CA ASN A 100 0.51 13.85 9.39
C ASN A 100 0.14 12.41 9.72
N VAL A 101 1.13 11.52 9.63
CA VAL A 101 0.97 10.10 9.88
C VAL A 101 2.12 9.60 10.75
N GLU A 102 1.78 8.89 11.82
CA GLU A 102 2.69 8.20 12.71
C GLU A 102 2.23 6.77 12.97
N PHE A 103 3.14 5.81 12.95
CA PHE A 103 2.85 4.42 13.32
C PHE A 103 4.14 3.66 13.61
N HIS A 104 3.98 2.58 14.39
CA HIS A 104 5.00 1.55 14.51
C HIS A 104 4.70 0.46 13.49
N CYS A 105 5.68 0.05 12.70
CA CYS A 105 5.55 -0.98 11.68
C CYS A 105 6.49 -2.15 11.94
N PHE A 106 6.03 -3.35 11.58
CA PHE A 106 6.79 -4.58 11.63
C PHE A 106 6.77 -5.21 10.24
N TYR A 107 7.94 -5.29 9.60
CA TYR A 107 8.15 -5.98 8.33
C TYR A 107 9.60 -6.45 8.24
N GLY A 108 9.88 -7.65 8.75
CA GLY A 108 11.24 -8.16 8.92
C GLY A 108 11.99 -7.55 10.11
N ASP A 109 11.90 -6.23 10.28
CA ASP A 109 12.44 -5.44 11.40
C ASP A 109 11.40 -4.42 11.91
N ASP A 110 11.62 -3.90 13.12
CA ASP A 110 10.80 -2.85 13.74
C ASP A 110 11.15 -1.47 13.16
N CYS A 111 10.14 -0.71 12.75
CA CYS A 111 10.30 0.65 12.26
C CYS A 111 9.31 1.63 12.92
N LEU A 112 9.79 2.85 13.20
CA LEU A 112 8.94 3.99 13.51
C LEU A 112 8.87 4.88 12.27
N PHE A 113 7.65 5.16 11.81
CA PHE A 113 7.38 6.14 10.76
C PHE A 113 6.63 7.30 11.39
N SER A 114 7.10 8.53 11.19
CA SER A 114 6.44 9.75 11.66
C SER A 114 6.85 10.93 10.78
N MET A 115 5.93 11.41 9.95
CA MET A 115 6.14 12.59 9.11
C MET A 115 4.85 13.15 8.51
N PRO A 116 4.86 14.41 8.04
CA PRO A 116 3.84 14.92 7.14
C PRO A 116 3.91 14.23 5.77
N VAL A 117 2.74 13.88 5.22
CA VAL A 117 2.64 13.07 3.98
C VAL A 117 1.87 13.73 2.84
N LYS A 118 1.07 14.76 3.12
CA LYS A 118 0.40 15.59 2.09
C LYS A 118 -0.01 16.94 2.68
N HIS A 119 0.19 18.00 1.91
CA HIS A 119 -0.43 19.30 2.15
C HIS A 119 -1.69 19.45 1.29
N PHE A 120 -2.72 20.08 1.86
CA PHE A 120 -3.96 20.46 1.19
C PHE A 120 -4.08 21.97 1.23
N ASP A 121 -4.52 22.58 0.12
CA ASP A 121 -4.74 24.02 0.08
C ASP A 121 -5.98 24.43 0.90
N SER A 122 -6.94 23.50 1.07
CA SER A 122 -8.14 23.68 1.87
C SER A 122 -8.73 22.36 2.34
N PHE A 123 -9.60 22.41 3.35
CA PHE A 123 -10.43 21.25 3.73
C PHE A 123 -11.34 20.79 2.59
N ASP A 124 -11.84 21.70 1.75
CA ASP A 124 -12.69 21.35 0.60
C ASP A 124 -11.96 20.43 -0.38
N GLU A 125 -10.64 20.60 -0.58
CA GLU A 125 -9.83 19.70 -1.42
C GLU A 125 -9.84 18.27 -0.84
N LEU A 126 -9.66 18.17 0.48
CA LEU A 126 -9.68 16.90 1.20
C LEU A 126 -11.08 16.28 1.19
N GLU A 127 -12.15 17.06 1.36
CA GLU A 127 -13.52 16.57 1.30
C GLU A 127 -13.89 16.08 -0.11
N GLN A 128 -13.47 16.77 -1.17
CA GLN A 128 -13.77 16.37 -2.54
C GLN A 128 -13.02 15.12 -2.98
N ASN A 129 -11.76 14.97 -2.56
CA ASN A 129 -10.89 13.91 -3.06
C ASN A 129 -10.77 12.73 -2.10
N GLY A 130 -10.91 12.96 -0.79
CA GLY A 130 -10.49 12.01 0.25
C GLY A 130 -8.99 11.73 0.22
N VAL A 131 -8.55 10.82 1.09
CA VAL A 131 -7.19 10.29 1.11
C VAL A 131 -7.21 8.80 1.30
N LEU A 132 -6.39 8.10 0.52
CA LEU A 132 -6.04 6.70 0.74
C LEU A 132 -4.57 6.62 1.20
N LEU A 133 -4.39 6.14 2.42
CA LEU A 133 -3.13 5.74 3.03
C LEU A 133 -2.98 4.23 2.84
N TYR A 134 -2.17 3.83 1.86
CA TYR A 134 -2.05 2.45 1.41
C TYR A 134 -0.67 1.86 1.66
N PHE A 135 -0.63 0.88 2.54
CA PHE A 135 0.55 0.11 2.90
C PHE A 135 0.77 -0.97 1.84
N GLN A 136 1.82 -0.81 1.05
CA GLN A 136 2.12 -1.68 -0.08
C GLN A 136 3.49 -2.34 0.03
N GLU A 137 3.50 -3.66 -0.10
CA GLU A 137 4.71 -4.44 -0.33
C GLU A 137 5.05 -4.44 -1.83
N HIS A 138 6.32 -4.19 -2.14
CA HIS A 138 6.89 -4.41 -3.47
C HIS A 138 8.29 -5.02 -3.34
N ASP A 139 9.35 -4.21 -3.46
CA ASP A 139 10.72 -4.63 -3.15
C ASP A 139 11.11 -4.33 -1.68
N ASP A 140 10.37 -3.42 -1.06
CA ASP A 140 10.37 -3.09 0.36
C ASP A 140 8.92 -2.74 0.76
N MET A 141 8.73 -2.27 1.99
CA MET A 141 7.45 -1.76 2.46
C MET A 141 7.30 -0.25 2.17
N TYR A 142 6.17 0.16 1.61
CA TYR A 142 5.91 1.56 1.24
C TYR A 142 4.53 2.05 1.71
N LEU A 143 4.48 3.27 2.22
CA LEU A 143 3.23 4.00 2.42
C LEU A 143 2.97 4.81 1.16
N ASN A 144 1.90 4.48 0.44
CA ASN A 144 1.38 5.27 -0.66
C ASN A 144 0.29 6.19 -0.13
N VAL A 145 0.34 7.46 -0.52
CA VAL A 145 -0.68 8.45 -0.18
C VAL A 145 -1.30 8.94 -1.48
N ILE A 146 -2.58 8.62 -1.67
CA ILE A 146 -3.32 8.88 -2.90
C ILE A 146 -4.51 9.80 -2.58
N SER A 147 -4.65 10.89 -3.31
CA SER A 147 -5.73 11.87 -3.10
C SER A 147 -5.96 12.70 -4.36
N GLY A 148 -7.03 12.44 -5.08
CA GLY A 148 -7.27 13.04 -6.40
C GLY A 148 -6.15 12.66 -7.38
N ASP A 149 -5.50 13.67 -7.97
CA ASP A 149 -4.35 13.48 -8.88
C ASP A 149 -3.00 13.33 -8.14
N TYR A 150 -2.98 13.47 -6.81
CA TYR A 150 -1.76 13.32 -6.02
C TYR A 150 -1.44 11.86 -5.73
N HIS A 151 -0.17 11.49 -5.90
CA HIS A 151 0.39 10.21 -5.46
C HIS A 151 1.78 10.41 -4.83
N GLY A 152 1.83 10.35 -3.50
CA GLY A 152 3.06 10.30 -2.72
C GLY A 152 3.45 8.87 -2.38
N ARG A 153 4.74 8.56 -2.35
CA ARG A 153 5.26 7.23 -1.96
C ARG A 153 6.42 7.38 -0.98
N TYR A 154 6.29 6.77 0.18
CA TYR A 154 7.23 6.84 1.28
C TYR A 154 7.75 5.45 1.61
N LYS A 155 9.07 5.25 1.52
CA LYS A 155 9.69 3.98 1.93
C LYS A 155 9.64 3.85 3.44
N MET A 156 9.07 2.77 3.94
CA MET A 156 9.11 2.39 5.36
C MET A 156 10.35 1.55 5.59
N GLY A 157 11.12 1.86 6.63
CA GLY A 157 12.36 1.16 6.93
C GLY A 157 13.49 1.50 5.95
N SER A 158 14.34 2.44 6.36
CA SER A 158 15.73 2.55 5.93
C SER A 158 16.41 3.64 6.76
N SER A 159 17.06 3.22 7.85
CA SER A 159 18.19 3.95 8.43
C SER A 159 19.49 3.45 7.84
#